data_AF-A0A971K5A9-F1
#
_entry.id   AF-A0A971K5A9-F1
#
_cell.length_a   1.000
_cell.length_b   1.000
_cell.length_c   1.000
_cell.angle_alpha   90.00
_cell.angle_beta   90.00
_cell.angle_gamma   90.00
#
_symmetry.space_group_name_H-M   'P 1'
#
loop_
_entity.id
_entity.type
_entity.pdbx_description
1 polymer ?
#
loop_
_entity_poly.entity_id
_entity_poly.type
_entity_poly.pdbx_seq_one_letter_code
_entity_poly.pdbx_strand_id
1 'polypeptide(L)'
;MSNYHEPVEELGAEDRDISRALNSLKEEIEAVDWYHQRAAATKDSSIRDIVIHNRDEEIEHAAMMLEWLRRKMPAFDDALRTFLFTEAPITEVEEAAVAGEQVAGKTSSGSGLGIGSLKG
;
A
#
# COMPACT_ATOMS: atom_id res chain seq x y z
N MET A 1 -20.06 16.25 -10.95
CA MET A 1 -18.82 16.77 -10.32
C MET A 1 -17.67 16.05 -10.99
N SER A 2 -16.58 16.75 -11.32
CA SER A 2 -15.40 16.11 -11.91
C SER A 2 -14.77 15.15 -10.90
N ASN A 3 -14.29 13.98 -11.34
CA ASN A 3 -13.47 13.07 -10.53
C ASN A 3 -12.03 13.59 -10.34
N TYR A 4 -11.71 14.74 -10.93
CA TYR A 4 -10.45 15.46 -10.77
C TYR A 4 -10.68 16.74 -9.98
N HIS A 5 -9.76 17.02 -9.05
CA HIS A 5 -9.75 18.25 -8.25
C HIS A 5 -9.04 19.42 -8.95
N GLU A 6 -8.27 19.14 -10.01
CA GLU A 6 -7.57 20.11 -10.84
C GLU A 6 -8.03 20.00 -12.31
N PRO A 7 -7.81 21.03 -13.15
CA PRO A 7 -8.10 20.95 -14.58
C PRO A 7 -7.37 19.77 -15.24
N VAL A 8 -8.11 18.94 -15.99
CA VAL A 8 -7.57 17.69 -16.56
C VAL A 8 -6.48 17.95 -17.60
N GLU A 9 -6.56 19.09 -18.27
CA GLU A 9 -5.58 19.60 -19.22
C GLU A 9 -4.23 19.97 -18.57
N GLU A 10 -4.20 20.19 -17.26
CA GLU A 10 -2.96 20.45 -16.50
C GLU A 10 -2.30 19.15 -15.99
N LEU A 11 -2.99 18.01 -16.11
CA LEU A 11 -2.47 16.72 -15.65
C LEU A 11 -1.75 15.96 -16.76
N GLY A 12 -0.56 15.45 -16.42
CA GLY A 12 0.21 14.56 -17.30
C GLY A 12 -0.54 13.24 -17.59
N ALA A 13 -0.15 12.57 -18.66
CA ALA A 13 -0.76 11.28 -19.02
C ALA A 13 -0.60 10.24 -17.90
N GLU A 14 0.57 10.18 -17.27
CA GLU A 14 0.86 9.26 -16.16
C GLU A 14 0.07 9.62 -14.89
N ASP A 15 -0.04 10.90 -14.53
CA ASP A 15 -0.84 11.34 -13.37
C ASP A 15 -2.32 10.97 -13.53
N ARG A 16 -2.83 11.06 -14.76
CA ARG A 16 -4.18 10.64 -15.08
C ARG A 16 -4.35 9.12 -14.98
N ASP A 17 -3.34 8.33 -15.35
CA ASP A 17 -3.37 6.86 -15.16
C ASP A 17 -3.33 6.48 -13.67
N ILE A 18 -2.52 7.18 -12.87
CA ILE A 18 -2.53 7.03 -11.41
C ILE A 18 -3.91 7.37 -10.84
N SER A 19 -4.53 8.47 -11.28
CA SER A 19 -5.89 8.84 -10.87
C SER A 19 -6.93 7.79 -11.26
N ARG A 20 -6.82 7.17 -12.44
CA ARG A 20 -7.67 6.04 -12.83
C ARG A 20 -7.50 4.87 -11.86
N ALA A 21 -6.26 4.43 -11.63
CA ALA A 21 -5.99 3.29 -10.75
C ALA A 21 -6.43 3.55 -9.29
N LEU A 22 -6.21 4.76 -8.76
CA LEU A 22 -6.66 5.13 -7.41
C LEU A 22 -8.18 5.14 -7.28
N ASN A 23 -8.89 5.67 -8.28
CA ASN A 23 -10.35 5.68 -8.26
C ASN A 23 -10.92 4.27 -8.41
N SER A 24 -10.36 3.44 -9.29
CA SER A 24 -10.76 2.04 -9.42
C SER A 24 -10.52 1.28 -8.11
N LEU A 25 -9.34 1.39 -7.50
CA LEU A 25 -9.07 0.77 -6.20
C LEU A 25 -10.09 1.21 -5.14
N LYS A 26 -10.42 2.51 -5.09
CA LYS A 26 -11.42 3.04 -4.15
C LYS A 26 -12.80 2.43 -4.39
N GLU A 27 -13.23 2.33 -5.64
CA GLU A 27 -14.51 1.74 -6.03
C GLU A 27 -14.59 0.25 -5.63
N GLU A 28 -13.52 -0.52 -5.83
CA GLU A 28 -13.49 -1.93 -5.39
C GLU A 28 -13.59 -2.06 -3.87
N ILE A 29 -12.88 -1.22 -3.11
CA ILE A 29 -12.97 -1.22 -1.63
C ILE A 29 -14.38 -0.83 -1.16
N GLU A 30 -15.03 0.14 -1.81
CA GLU A 30 -16.44 0.49 -1.53
C GLU A 30 -17.38 -0.68 -1.84
N ALA A 31 -17.17 -1.38 -2.95
CA ALA A 31 -17.96 -2.56 -3.30
C ALA A 31 -17.79 -3.69 -2.27
N VAL A 32 -16.56 -3.94 -1.79
CA VAL A 32 -16.27 -4.90 -0.72
C VAL A 32 -17.08 -4.56 0.53
N ASP A 33 -17.05 -3.31 0.99
CA ASP A 33 -17.81 -2.86 2.16
C ASP A 33 -19.32 -3.04 1.96
N TRP A 34 -19.86 -2.56 0.83
CA TRP A 34 -21.29 -2.65 0.56
C TRP A 34 -21.78 -4.10 0.49
N TYR A 35 -21.05 -4.98 -0.18
CA TYR A 35 -21.41 -6.39 -0.24
C TYR A 35 -21.27 -7.07 1.12
N HIS A 36 -20.26 -6.71 1.92
CA HIS A 36 -20.13 -7.21 3.28
C HIS A 36 -21.35 -6.86 4.14
N GLN A 37 -21.79 -5.59 4.12
CA GLN A 37 -22.97 -5.15 4.86
C GLN A 37 -24.25 -5.85 4.37
N ARG A 38 -24.42 -5.99 3.05
CA ARG A 38 -25.58 -6.69 2.45
C ARG A 38 -25.62 -8.16 2.87
N ALA A 39 -24.48 -8.85 2.85
CA ALA A 39 -24.36 -10.24 3.27
C ALA A 39 -24.78 -10.42 4.74
N ALA A 40 -24.36 -9.49 5.61
CA ALA A 40 -24.68 -9.51 7.02
C ALA A 40 -26.16 -9.22 7.31
N ALA A 41 -26.79 -8.33 6.54
CA ALA A 41 -28.16 -7.89 6.79
C ALA A 41 -29.24 -8.75 6.10
N THR A 42 -28.93 -9.42 4.99
CA THR A 42 -29.93 -10.16 4.20
C THR A 42 -30.46 -11.40 4.93
N LYS A 43 -31.77 -11.63 4.78
CA LYS A 43 -32.48 -12.83 5.26
C LYS A 43 -32.58 -13.94 4.20
N ASP A 44 -32.26 -13.62 2.94
CA ASP A 44 -32.27 -14.56 1.83
C ASP A 44 -30.87 -15.15 1.64
N SER A 45 -30.73 -16.46 1.82
CA SER A 45 -29.44 -17.15 1.69
C SER A 45 -28.90 -17.12 0.27
N SER A 46 -29.76 -17.17 -0.75
CA SER A 46 -29.30 -17.12 -2.15
C SER A 46 -28.68 -15.77 -2.50
N ILE A 47 -29.26 -14.67 -1.99
CA ILE A 47 -28.68 -13.34 -2.13
C ILE A 47 -27.36 -13.25 -1.35
N ARG A 48 -27.30 -13.81 -0.13
CA ARG A 48 -26.07 -13.83 0.67
C ARG A 48 -24.92 -14.48 -0.09
N ASP A 49 -25.17 -15.64 -0.70
CA ASP A 49 -24.14 -16.39 -1.42
C ASP A 49 -23.62 -15.61 -2.64
N ILE A 50 -24.52 -14.98 -3.40
CA ILE A 50 -24.15 -14.14 -4.55
C ILE A 50 -23.30 -12.94 -4.12
N VAL A 51 -23.72 -12.19 -3.10
CA VAL A 51 -22.96 -10.98 -2.70
C VAL A 51 -21.63 -11.32 -2.02
N ILE A 52 -21.51 -12.48 -1.36
CA ILE A 52 -20.22 -12.97 -0.84
C ILE A 52 -19.29 -13.31 -2.00
N HIS A 53 -19.78 -14.04 -3.01
CA HIS A 53 -18.98 -14.36 -4.19
C HIS A 53 -18.47 -13.10 -4.88
N ASN A 54 -19.35 -12.14 -5.17
CA ASN A 54 -18.96 -10.87 -5.79
C ASN A 54 -17.95 -10.11 -4.91
N ARG A 55 -18.21 -9.99 -3.60
CA ARG A 55 -17.28 -9.32 -2.66
C ARG A 55 -15.87 -9.89 -2.76
N ASP A 56 -15.74 -11.21 -2.81
CA ASP A 56 -14.46 -11.86 -2.79
C ASP A 56 -13.71 -11.70 -4.13
N GLU A 57 -14.43 -11.57 -5.27
CA GLU A 57 -13.84 -11.16 -6.55
C GLU A 57 -13.36 -9.70 -6.53
N GLU A 58 -14.10 -8.76 -5.90
CA GLU A 58 -13.65 -7.37 -5.83
C GLU A 58 -12.36 -7.22 -4.98
N ILE A 59 -12.11 -8.12 -4.02
CA ILE A 59 -10.83 -8.15 -3.28
C ILE A 59 -9.67 -8.49 -4.23
N GLU A 60 -9.87 -9.38 -5.20
CA GLU A 60 -8.87 -9.67 -6.24
C GLU A 60 -8.64 -8.43 -7.12
N HIS A 61 -9.71 -7.77 -7.57
CA HIS A 61 -9.61 -6.55 -8.37
C HIS A 61 -8.87 -5.43 -7.63
N ALA A 62 -9.17 -5.23 -6.34
CA ALA A 62 -8.47 -4.29 -5.48
C ALA A 62 -6.98 -4.63 -5.37
N ALA A 63 -6.62 -5.91 -5.17
CA ALA A 63 -5.23 -6.34 -5.10
C ALA A 63 -4.48 -6.10 -6.42
N MET A 64 -5.12 -6.34 -7.57
CA MET A 64 -4.55 -6.07 -8.89
C MET A 64 -4.25 -4.58 -9.10
N MET A 65 -5.18 -3.69 -8.72
CA MET A 65 -4.99 -2.24 -8.83
C MET A 65 -3.91 -1.74 -7.86
N LEU A 66 -3.90 -2.24 -6.62
CA LEU A 66 -2.88 -1.89 -5.63
C LEU A 66 -1.47 -2.30 -6.09
N GLU A 67 -1.32 -3.47 -6.71
CA GLU A 67 -0.04 -3.92 -7.25
C GLU A 67 0.43 -3.03 -8.41
N TRP A 68 -0.47 -2.58 -9.29
CA TRP A 68 -0.11 -1.63 -10.34
C TRP A 68 0.39 -0.30 -9.74
N LEU A 69 -0.30 0.22 -8.72
CA LEU A 69 0.10 1.43 -8.00
C LEU A 69 1.46 1.25 -7.32
N ARG A 70 1.70 0.12 -6.65
CA ARG A 70 3.00 -0.22 -6.06
C ARG A 70 4.15 -0.14 -7.07
N ARG A 71 3.95 -0.63 -8.30
CA ARG A 71 4.96 -0.58 -9.37
C ARG A 71 5.20 0.82 -9.92
N LYS A 72 4.26 1.74 -9.73
CA LYS A 72 4.28 3.09 -10.34
C LYS A 72 4.63 4.20 -9.36
N MET A 73 4.39 4.00 -8.07
CA MET A 73 4.58 5.01 -7.04
C MET A 73 5.59 4.49 -6.00
N PRO A 74 6.86 4.95 -6.01
CA PRO A 74 7.90 4.45 -5.10
C PRO A 74 7.50 4.51 -3.62
N ALA A 75 6.86 5.60 -3.18
CA ALA A 75 6.38 5.73 -1.80
C ALA A 75 5.32 4.67 -1.42
N PHE A 76 4.50 4.20 -2.37
CA PHE A 76 3.59 3.08 -2.15
C PHE A 76 4.37 1.77 -2.00
N ASP A 77 5.44 1.54 -2.79
CA ASP A 77 6.28 0.35 -2.63
C ASP A 77 6.93 0.29 -1.24
N ASP A 78 7.55 1.40 -0.81
CA ASP A 78 8.23 1.48 0.48
C ASP A 78 7.26 1.23 1.64
N ALA A 79 6.09 1.88 1.61
CA ALA A 79 5.07 1.70 2.63
C ALA A 79 4.51 0.26 2.64
N LEU A 80 4.14 -0.29 1.47
CA LEU A 80 3.56 -1.62 1.40
C LEU A 80 4.56 -2.70 1.85
N ARG A 81 5.85 -2.56 1.54
CA ARG A 81 6.90 -3.48 2.03
C ARG A 81 7.13 -3.40 3.53
N THR A 82 6.97 -2.19 4.09
CA THR A 82 7.10 -1.97 5.53
C THR A 82 6.00 -2.71 6.28
N PHE A 83 4.75 -2.55 5.85
CA PHE A 83 3.58 -2.97 6.65
C PHE A 83 2.93 -4.29 6.24
N LEU A 84 2.98 -4.70 4.96
CA LEU A 84 2.31 -5.93 4.56
C LEU A 84 3.08 -7.18 5.00
N PHE A 85 2.32 -8.21 5.36
CA PHE A 85 2.83 -9.52 5.75
C PHE A 85 3.70 -9.52 7.02
N THR A 86 3.50 -8.53 7.90
CA THR A 86 4.08 -8.50 9.25
C THR A 86 3.11 -9.03 10.30
N GLU A 87 3.63 -9.59 11.39
CA GLU A 87 2.81 -10.09 12.51
C GLU A 87 2.84 -9.18 13.75
N ALA A 88 3.79 -8.24 13.82
CA ALA A 88 3.88 -7.27 14.92
C ALA A 88 2.68 -6.29 14.90
N PRO A 89 2.36 -5.65 16.04
CA PRO A 89 1.35 -4.58 16.05
C PRO A 89 1.68 -3.53 14.98
N ILE A 90 0.72 -3.19 14.11
CA ILE A 90 0.94 -2.35 12.92
C ILE A 90 1.62 -1.02 13.28
N THR A 91 1.26 -0.43 14.43
CA THR A 91 1.82 0.83 14.93
C THR A 91 3.27 0.73 15.39
N GLU A 92 3.81 -0.48 15.59
CA GLU A 92 5.19 -0.75 16.01
C GLU A 92 6.10 -1.18 14.85
N VAL A 93 5.52 -1.50 13.68
CA VAL A 93 6.26 -2.01 12.52
C VAL A 93 7.25 -0.97 11.97
N GLU A 94 6.87 0.30 11.94
CA GLU A 94 7.74 1.38 11.47
C GLU A 94 8.99 1.54 12.35
N GLU A 95 8.85 1.46 13.67
CA GLU A 95 9.97 1.56 14.61
C GLU A 95 10.99 0.43 14.39
N ALA A 96 10.49 -0.79 14.14
CA ALA A 96 11.33 -1.95 13.85
C ALA A 96 12.04 -1.84 12.49
N ALA A 97 11.35 -1.33 11.47
CA ALA A 97 11.93 -1.10 10.14
C ALA A 97 13.06 -0.05 10.19
N VAL A 98 12.82 1.09 10.85
CA VAL A 98 13.82 2.15 11.03
C VAL A 98 15.02 1.66 11.85
N ALA A 99 14.79 0.86 12.90
CA ALA A 99 15.87 0.28 13.70
C ALA A 99 16.74 -0.69 12.87
N GLY A 100 16.14 -1.50 11.99
CA GLY A 100 16.84 -2.44 11.11
C GLY A 100 17.74 -1.75 10.08
N GLU A 101 17.27 -0.64 9.48
CA GLU A 101 18.07 0.16 8.53
C GLU A 101 19.28 0.82 9.20
N GLN A 102 19.14 1.30 10.43
CA GLN A 102 20.25 1.89 11.20
C GLN A 102 21.35 0.87 11.54
N VAL A 103 20.98 -0.41 11.72
CA VAL A 103 21.95 -1.49 11.93
C VAL A 103 22.66 -1.85 10.62
N ALA A 104 21.94 -1.91 9.49
CA ALA A 104 22.53 -2.18 8.18
C ALA A 104 23.54 -1.09 7.77
N GLY A 105 23.23 0.19 8.01
CA GLY A 105 24.11 1.33 7.70
C GLY A 105 25.41 1.41 8.52
N LYS A 106 25.50 0.70 9.66
CA LYS A 106 26.71 0.69 10.52
C LYS A 106 27.75 -0.37 10.14
N THR A 107 27.45 -1.29 9.21
CA THR A 107 28.36 -2.38 8.84
C THR A 107 29.34 -2.06 7.71
N SER A 108 29.33 -0.84 7.15
CA SER A 108 30.17 -0.46 5.99
C SER A 108 31.38 0.46 6.26
N SER A 109 31.74 0.77 7.52
CA SER A 109 32.91 1.64 7.81
C SER A 109 34.15 0.93 8.40
N GLY A 110 34.31 -0.36 8.14
CA GLY A 110 35.53 -1.11 8.44
C GLY A 110 36.58 -1.03 7.32
N SER A 111 37.17 0.16 7.09
CA SER A 111 38.40 0.30 6.31
C SER A 111 39.22 1.45 6.86
N GLY A 112 40.43 1.14 7.31
CA GLY A 112 41.21 1.95 8.24
C GLY A 112 41.89 3.18 7.66
N LEU A 113 42.28 4.06 8.58
CA LEU A 113 43.42 4.96 8.43
C LEU A 113 44.14 5.02 9.77
N GLY A 114 45.29 4.35 9.82
CA GLY A 114 46.24 4.49 10.91
C GLY A 114 46.88 5.87 10.90
N ILE A 115 46.64 6.65 11.95
CA ILE A 115 47.40 7.84 12.35
C ILE A 115 47.20 7.86 13.86
N GLY A 116 48.16 7.59 14.73
CA GLY A 116 49.54 8.02 14.78
C GLY A 116 49.76 8.36 16.25
N SER A 117 50.54 7.53 16.94
CA SER A 117 50.91 7.75 18.34
C SER A 117 51.66 9.07 18.48
N LEU A 118 51.28 9.92 19.43
CA LEU A 118 52.17 10.94 20.00
C LEU A 118 51.71 11.26 21.43
N LYS A 119 52.37 10.59 22.38
CA LYS A 119 52.58 11.11 23.74
C LYS A 119 53.56 12.28 23.64
N GLY A 120 53.23 13.38 24.30
CA GLY A 120 54.07 14.56 24.49
C GLY A 120 53.27 15.60 25.25
#